data_AF-A0AB74JA02-F1
#
_entry.id   AF-A0AB74JA02-F1
#
_cell.length_a   1.000
_cell.length_b   1.000
_cell.length_c   1.000
_cell.angle_alpha   90.00
_cell.angle_beta   90.00
_cell.angle_gamma   90.00
#
_symmetry.space_group_name_H-M   'P 1'
#
loop_
_entity.id
_entity.type
_entity.pdbx_description
1 polymer ?
#
loop_
_entity_poly.entity_id
_entity_poly.type
_entity_poly.pdbx_seq_one_letter_code
_entity_poly.pdbx_strand_id
1 'polypeptide(L)'
;MQVASRILLIWGIVTPFPNTVAFSPIYSTMLIAWSITEVIRYSYFAINLSTGSVPAAWLWLRYNTFFILYPLGISSECWLVWLAASGPAKQHTGVREGLFAVLLIYVPGSYILFTHMMAQRRKIMRGTRAKVN
;
A
#
# COMPACT_ATOMS: atom_id res chain seq x y z
N MET A 1 9.66 0.41 2.38
CA MET A 1 8.45 -0.41 2.62
C MET A 1 7.60 -0.63 1.37
N GLN A 2 7.23 0.41 0.59
CA GLN A 2 6.38 0.21 -0.61
C GLN A 2 6.99 -0.71 -1.67
N VAL A 3 8.30 -0.65 -1.92
CA VAL A 3 8.96 -1.53 -2.92
C VAL A 3 9.04 -2.99 -2.43
N ALA A 4 9.40 -3.20 -1.16
CA ALA A 4 9.51 -4.54 -0.57
C ALA A 4 8.16 -5.27 -0.51
N SER A 5 7.08 -4.55 -0.15
CA SER A 5 5.71 -5.09 -0.19
C SER A 5 5.31 -5.53 -1.61
N ARG A 6 5.57 -4.68 -2.62
CA ARG A 6 5.28 -5.01 -4.03
C ARG A 6 6.04 -6.24 -4.55
N ILE A 7 7.32 -6.35 -4.18
CA ILE A 7 8.13 -7.52 -4.56
C ILE A 7 7.56 -8.79 -3.93
N LEU A 8 7.23 -8.75 -2.63
CA LEU A 8 6.63 -9.90 -1.94
C LEU A 8 5.29 -10.31 -2.56
N LEU A 9 4.46 -9.36 -2.97
CA LEU A 9 3.17 -9.65 -3.60
C LEU A 9 3.30 -10.20 -5.01
N ILE A 10 4.11 -9.58 -5.86
CA ILE A 10 4.26 -10.01 -7.25
C ILE A 10 5.01 -11.35 -7.33
N TRP A 11 6.12 -11.47 -6.61
CA TRP A 11 6.99 -12.67 -6.67
C TRP A 11 6.58 -13.77 -5.69
N GLY A 12 5.96 -13.44 -4.56
CA GLY A 12 5.54 -14.42 -3.56
C GLY A 12 4.12 -14.94 -3.75
N ILE A 13 3.23 -14.18 -4.43
CA ILE A 13 1.79 -14.53 -4.51
C ILE A 13 1.29 -14.58 -5.96
N VAL A 14 1.54 -13.56 -6.78
CA VAL A 14 0.99 -13.48 -8.14
C VAL A 14 1.65 -14.45 -9.11
N THR A 15 2.98 -14.59 -9.05
CA THR A 15 3.75 -15.53 -9.89
C THR A 15 3.52 -17.01 -9.60
N PRO A 16 3.38 -17.48 -8.34
CA PRO A 16 3.04 -18.88 -8.08
C PRO A 16 1.56 -19.23 -8.33
N PHE A 17 0.64 -18.26 -8.28
CA PHE A 17 -0.80 -18.50 -8.47
C PHE A 17 -1.46 -17.60 -9.54
N PRO A 18 -0.95 -17.59 -10.78
CA PRO A 18 -1.37 -16.64 -11.81
C PRO A 18 -2.85 -16.82 -12.20
N ASN A 19 -3.33 -18.07 -12.28
CA ASN A 19 -4.68 -18.37 -12.79
C ASN A 19 -5.82 -17.92 -11.87
N THR A 20 -5.56 -17.69 -10.58
CA THR A 20 -6.60 -17.34 -9.59
C THR A 20 -6.46 -15.90 -9.10
N VAL A 21 -5.23 -15.43 -8.97
CA VAL A 21 -4.92 -14.10 -8.42
C VAL A 21 -4.91 -13.04 -9.53
N ALA A 22 -4.32 -13.33 -10.69
CA ALA A 22 -4.17 -12.33 -11.76
C ALA A 22 -5.49 -12.00 -12.49
N PHE A 23 -6.42 -12.95 -12.55
CA PHE A 23 -7.75 -12.75 -13.14
C PHE A 23 -8.78 -12.15 -12.16
N SER A 24 -8.41 -11.94 -10.89
CA SER A 24 -9.31 -11.36 -9.91
C SER A 24 -9.45 -9.84 -10.15
N PRO A 25 -10.68 -9.27 -10.08
CA PRO A 25 -10.88 -7.81 -10.11
C PRO A 25 -10.08 -7.06 -9.04
N ILE A 26 -9.69 -7.76 -7.97
CA ILE A 26 -8.97 -7.21 -6.82
C ILE A 26 -7.50 -6.93 -7.17
N TYR A 27 -6.93 -7.65 -8.13
CA TYR A 27 -5.61 -7.33 -8.66
C TYR A 27 -5.64 -5.99 -9.41
N SER A 28 -6.69 -5.72 -10.17
CA SER A 28 -6.87 -4.45 -10.86
C SER A 28 -7.05 -3.28 -9.90
N THR A 29 -7.82 -3.45 -8.81
CA THR A 29 -7.97 -2.38 -7.81
C THR A 29 -6.67 -2.08 -7.08
N MET A 30 -5.87 -3.11 -6.77
CA MET A 30 -4.52 -2.96 -6.22
C MET A 30 -3.61 -2.16 -7.17
N LEU A 31 -3.59 -2.51 -8.46
CA LEU A 31 -2.79 -1.80 -9.47
C LEU A 31 -3.21 -0.33 -9.64
N ILE A 32 -4.50 -0.05 -9.65
CA ILE A 32 -5.02 1.33 -9.71
C ILE A 32 -4.61 2.10 -8.46
N ALA A 33 -4.77 1.50 -7.27
CA ALA A 33 -4.37 2.12 -6.02
C ALA A 33 -2.87 2.42 -6.00
N TRP A 34 -2.05 1.47 -6.44
CA TRP A 34 -0.60 1.68 -6.56
C TRP A 34 -0.28 2.80 -7.53
N SER A 35 -0.87 2.78 -8.74
CA SER A 35 -0.65 3.81 -9.76
C SER A 35 -0.98 5.21 -9.26
N ILE A 36 -2.13 5.39 -8.61
CA ILE A 36 -2.52 6.68 -8.04
C ILE A 36 -1.53 7.13 -6.95
N THR A 37 -1.09 6.23 -6.07
CA THR A 37 -0.08 6.59 -5.05
C THR A 37 1.27 7.00 -5.66
N GLU A 38 1.64 6.43 -6.81
CA GLU A 38 2.87 6.79 -7.52
C GLU A 38 2.77 8.15 -8.18
N VAL A 39 1.65 8.41 -8.87
CA VAL A 39 1.38 9.70 -9.50
C VAL A 39 1.48 10.81 -8.45
N ILE A 40 0.79 10.67 -7.32
CA ILE A 40 0.81 11.71 -6.26
C ILE A 40 2.22 11.92 -5.70
N ARG A 41 2.99 10.84 -5.51
CA ARG A 41 4.36 10.90 -4.98
C ARG A 41 5.31 11.56 -5.96
N TYR A 42 5.27 11.19 -7.23
CA TYR A 42 6.16 11.76 -8.24
C TYR A 42 5.76 13.19 -8.60
N SER A 43 4.46 13.51 -8.65
CA SER A 43 4.00 14.90 -8.78
C SER A 43 4.47 15.77 -7.63
N TYR A 44 4.44 15.28 -6.38
CA TYR A 44 5.00 15.99 -5.23
C TYR A 44 6.50 16.28 -5.42
N PHE A 45 7.29 15.29 -5.86
CA PHE A 45 8.72 15.49 -6.08
C PHE A 45 9.00 16.45 -7.24
N ALA A 46 8.26 16.35 -8.34
CA ALA A 46 8.39 17.24 -9.48
C ALA A 46 8.11 18.71 -9.10
N ILE A 47 7.04 18.97 -8.35
CA ILE A 47 6.70 20.32 -7.89
C ILE A 47 7.71 20.84 -6.88
N ASN A 48 8.13 20.00 -5.94
CA ASN A 48 9.13 20.38 -4.94
C ASN A 48 10.47 20.74 -5.60
N LEU A 49 10.87 20.02 -6.65
CA LEU A 49 12.10 20.28 -7.39
C LEU A 49 11.98 21.51 -8.31
N SER A 50 10.83 21.70 -8.96
CA SER A 50 10.64 22.81 -9.91
C SER A 50 10.43 24.16 -9.22
N THR A 51 9.74 24.18 -8.07
CA THR A 51 9.24 25.42 -7.45
C THR A 51 9.90 25.71 -6.11
N GLY A 52 10.66 24.77 -5.55
CA GLY A 52 11.33 24.91 -4.23
C GLY A 52 10.37 24.99 -3.03
N SER A 53 9.07 25.10 -3.27
CA SER A 53 8.01 25.13 -2.28
C SER A 53 6.82 24.31 -2.77
N VAL A 54 6.28 23.44 -1.90
CA VAL A 54 5.12 22.62 -2.25
C VAL A 54 3.86 23.35 -1.81
N PRO A 55 2.90 23.59 -2.72
CA PRO A 55 1.62 24.19 -2.36
C PRO A 55 0.89 23.38 -1.30
N ALA A 56 0.26 24.06 -0.33
CA ALA A 56 -0.47 23.42 0.76
C ALA A 56 -1.57 22.45 0.27
N ALA A 57 -2.16 22.73 -0.90
CA ALA A 57 -3.14 21.86 -1.55
C ALA A 57 -2.58 20.48 -1.94
N TRP A 58 -1.33 20.41 -2.43
CA TRP A 58 -0.70 19.14 -2.80
C TRP A 58 -0.28 18.31 -1.58
N LEU A 59 0.16 18.98 -0.51
CA LEU A 59 0.37 18.36 0.79
C LEU A 59 -0.94 17.78 1.33
N TRP A 60 -2.03 18.56 1.27
CA TRP A 60 -3.35 18.11 1.69
C TRP A 60 -3.84 16.92 0.85
N LEU A 61 -3.70 16.96 -0.47
CA LEU A 61 -4.08 15.88 -1.37
C LEU A 61 -3.37 14.58 -0.99
N ARG A 62 -2.04 14.64 -0.81
CA ARG A 62 -1.21 13.49 -0.40
C ARG A 62 -1.67 12.87 0.91
N TYR A 63 -2.02 13.69 1.90
CA TYR A 63 -2.45 13.17 3.20
C TYR A 63 -3.89 12.66 3.23
N ASN A 64 -4.80 13.17 2.40
CA ASN A 64 -6.18 12.70 2.35
C ASN A 64 -6.32 11.44 1.49
N THR A 65 -5.67 11.41 0.32
CA THR A 65 -5.65 10.20 -0.52
C THR A 65 -4.98 9.02 0.18
N PHE A 66 -4.02 9.28 1.07
CA PHE A 66 -3.43 8.26 1.92
C PHE A 66 -4.47 7.51 2.79
N PHE A 67 -5.49 8.19 3.32
CA PHE A 67 -6.53 7.53 4.13
C PHE A 67 -7.41 6.57 3.35
N ILE A 68 -7.55 6.77 2.04
CA ILE A 68 -8.40 5.93 1.17
C ILE A 68 -7.55 4.85 0.50
N LEU A 69 -6.44 5.25 -0.13
CA LEU A 69 -5.59 4.36 -0.91
C LEU A 69 -4.84 3.34 -0.05
N TYR A 70 -4.49 3.69 1.19
CA TYR A 70 -3.72 2.81 2.06
C TYR A 70 -4.53 1.61 2.59
N PRO A 71 -5.72 1.78 3.18
CA PRO A 71 -6.56 0.64 3.55
C PRO A 71 -7.08 -0.10 2.32
N LEU A 72 -7.33 0.58 1.19
CA LEU A 72 -7.72 -0.10 -0.07
C LEU A 72 -6.59 -1.00 -0.60
N GLY A 73 -5.34 -0.53 -0.58
CA GLY A 73 -4.17 -1.34 -0.92
C GLY A 73 -4.01 -2.55 0.01
N ILE A 74 -3.95 -2.34 1.33
CA ILE A 74 -3.74 -3.45 2.27
C ILE A 74 -4.90 -4.45 2.24
N SER A 75 -6.14 -3.98 2.15
CA SER A 75 -7.31 -4.87 2.08
C SER A 75 -7.31 -5.71 0.80
N SER A 76 -6.97 -5.11 -0.35
CA SER A 76 -6.83 -5.86 -1.61
C SER A 76 -5.69 -6.88 -1.55
N GLU A 77 -4.54 -6.53 -0.98
CA GLU A 77 -3.40 -7.44 -0.80
C GLU A 77 -3.74 -8.62 0.13
N CYS A 78 -4.34 -8.35 1.29
CA CYS A 78 -4.78 -9.39 2.23
C CYS A 78 -5.85 -10.30 1.60
N TRP A 79 -6.75 -9.73 0.80
CA TRP A 79 -7.79 -10.50 0.13
C TRP A 79 -7.22 -11.41 -0.97
N LEU A 80 -6.25 -10.95 -1.74
CA LEU A 80 -5.56 -11.79 -2.73
C LEU A 80 -4.80 -12.95 -2.07
N VAL A 81 -4.12 -12.70 -0.95
CA VAL A 81 -3.47 -13.76 -0.15
C VAL A 81 -4.49 -14.76 0.36
N TRP A 82 -5.62 -14.29 0.88
CA TRP A 82 -6.69 -15.16 1.37
C TRP A 82 -7.30 -15.99 0.25
N LEU A 83 -7.51 -15.42 -0.94
CA LEU A 83 -8.01 -16.13 -2.12
C LEU A 83 -7.03 -17.22 -2.59
N ALA A 84 -5.73 -16.91 -2.60
CA ALA A 84 -4.67 -17.86 -2.93
C ALA A 84 -4.59 -19.01 -1.89
N ALA A 85 -4.68 -18.68 -0.60
CA ALA A 85 -4.62 -19.63 0.51
C ALA A 85 -5.86 -20.54 0.60
N SER A 86 -7.04 -20.03 0.24
CA SER A 86 -8.32 -20.76 0.30
C SER A 86 -8.65 -21.54 -0.97
N GLY A 87 -8.06 -21.17 -2.12
CA GLY A 87 -8.21 -21.85 -3.40
C GLY A 87 -7.03 -22.78 -3.71
N PRO A 88 -6.13 -22.41 -4.65
CA PRO A 88 -5.12 -23.31 -5.22
C PRO A 88 -4.10 -23.83 -4.21
N ALA A 89 -3.79 -23.08 -3.14
CA ALA A 89 -2.84 -23.52 -2.13
C ALA A 89 -3.36 -24.69 -1.25
N LYS A 90 -4.66 -25.03 -1.31
CA LYS A 90 -5.19 -26.24 -0.64
C LYS A 90 -4.56 -27.53 -1.17
N GLN A 91 -4.11 -27.53 -2.43
CA GLN A 91 -3.53 -28.72 -3.07
C GLN A 91 -2.06 -28.94 -2.72
N HIS A 92 -1.38 -27.92 -2.15
CA HIS A 92 0.04 -27.98 -1.79
C HIS A 92 0.22 -27.87 -0.27
N THR A 93 0.53 -29.00 0.37
CA THR A 93 0.79 -29.10 1.81
C THR A 93 1.99 -28.22 2.18
N GLY A 94 1.82 -27.30 3.13
CA GLY A 94 2.86 -26.36 3.58
C GLY A 94 2.77 -24.95 2.98
N VAL A 95 2.31 -24.80 1.73
CA VAL A 95 2.18 -23.48 1.10
C VAL A 95 1.02 -22.68 1.68
N ARG A 96 -0.10 -23.35 2.01
CA ARG A 96 -1.24 -22.74 2.71
C ARG A 96 -0.82 -22.14 4.06
N GLU A 97 -0.11 -22.92 4.88
CA GLU A 97 0.32 -22.48 6.22
C GLU A 97 1.33 -21.33 6.13
N GLY A 98 2.22 -21.36 5.14
CA GLY A 98 3.13 -20.24 4.84
C GLY A 98 2.39 -18.96 4.46
N LEU A 99 1.36 -19.04 3.62
CA LEU A 99 0.55 -17.87 3.23
C LEU A 99 -0.25 -17.30 4.42
N PHE A 100 -0.80 -18.16 5.28
CA PHE A 100 -1.46 -17.71 6.51
C PHE A 100 -0.49 -17.08 7.49
N ALA A 101 0.73 -17.62 7.66
CA ALA A 101 1.77 -17.02 8.49
C ALA A 101 2.20 -15.64 7.96
N VAL A 102 2.35 -15.49 6.64
CA VAL A 102 2.62 -14.19 6.01
C VAL A 102 1.48 -13.22 6.28
N LEU A 103 0.21 -13.62 6.13
CA LEU A 103 -0.94 -12.78 6.44
C LEU A 103 -0.93 -12.32 7.92
N LEU A 104 -0.61 -13.24 8.83
CA LEU A 104 -0.59 -13.01 10.27
C LEU A 104 0.50 -12.01 10.67
N ILE A 105 1.63 -11.98 9.97
CA ILE A 105 2.70 -10.98 10.17
C ILE A 105 2.38 -9.67 9.44
N TYR A 106 1.81 -9.75 8.24
CA TYR A 106 1.58 -8.61 7.36
C TYR A 106 0.47 -7.68 7.88
N VAL A 107 -0.62 -8.22 8.41
CA VAL A 107 -1.72 -7.44 8.99
C VAL A 107 -1.25 -6.52 10.13
N PRO A 108 -0.61 -7.01 11.21
CA PRO A 108 -0.12 -6.14 12.28
C PRO A 108 1.01 -5.22 11.82
N GLY A 109 1.91 -5.69 10.95
CA GLY A 109 2.97 -4.84 10.37
C GLY A 109 2.42 -3.66 9.59
N SER A 110 1.36 -3.87 8.81
CA SER A 110 0.68 -2.83 8.03
C SER A 110 -0.05 -1.81 8.91
N TYR A 111 -0.67 -2.27 10.01
CA TYR A 111 -1.29 -1.41 11.01
C TYR A 111 -0.27 -0.51 11.72
N ILE A 112 0.86 -1.08 12.15
CA ILE A 112 1.95 -0.31 12.77
C ILE A 112 2.47 0.76 11.81
N LEU A 113 2.67 0.41 10.53
CA LEU A 113 3.12 1.40 9.53
C LEU A 113 2.10 2.52 9.31
N PHE A 114 0.80 2.20 9.31
CA PHE A 114 -0.27 3.19 9.22
C PHE A 114 -0.23 4.17 10.40
N THR A 115 -0.13 3.66 11.63
CA THR A 115 -0.07 4.50 12.84
C THR A 115 1.18 5.41 12.86
N HIS A 116 2.32 4.90 12.39
CA HIS A 116 3.53 5.71 12.21
C HIS A 116 3.33 6.84 11.21
N MET A 117 2.71 6.58 10.05
CA MET A 117 2.44 7.61 9.05
C MET A 117 1.43 8.66 9.55
N MET A 118 0.45 8.27 10.37
CA MET A 118 -0.44 9.22 11.05
C MET A 118 0.31 10.11 12.05
N ALA A 119 1.28 9.56 12.79
CA ALA A 119 2.14 10.33 13.69
C ALA A 119 3.02 11.32 12.90
N GLN A 120 3.58 10.88 11.77
CA GLN A 120 4.40 11.71 10.89
C GLN A 120 3.61 12.86 10.27
N ARG A 121 2.35 12.62 9.87
CA ARG A 121 1.41 13.66 9.44
C ARG A 121 1.19 14.70 10.52
N ARG A 122 0.89 14.28 11.76
CA ARG A 122 0.66 15.21 12.88
C ARG A 122 1.87 16.12 13.10
N LYS A 123 3.09 15.58 12.97
CA LYS A 123 4.33 16.35 13.09
C LYS A 123 4.47 17.38 11.96
N ILE A 124 4.25 16.99 10.71
CA ILE A 124 4.40 17.87 9.55
C ILE A 124 3.33 18.96 9.53
N MET A 125 2.06 18.62 9.78
CA MET A 125 0.96 19.59 9.83
C MET A 125 1.13 20.62 10.95
N ARG A 126 1.67 20.21 12.11
CA ARG A 126 2.04 21.14 13.20
C ARG A 126 3.19 22.06 12.78
N GLY A 127 4.21 21.54 12.12
CA GLY A 127 5.34 22.32 11.62
C GLY A 127 4.94 23.34 10.53
N THR A 128 3.99 23.00 9.66
CA THR A 128 3.45 23.93 8.65
C THR A 128 2.66 25.06 9.31
N ARG A 129 1.83 24.76 10.34
CA ARG A 129 1.06 25.80 11.06
C ARG A 129 1.94 26.79 11.82
N ALA A 130 3.08 26.33 12.35
CA ALA A 130 4.04 27.17 13.06
C ALA A 130 4.86 28.11 12.16
N LYS A 131 4.88 27.90 10.83
CA LYS A 131 5.55 28.79 9.87
C LYS A 131 4.66 29.88 9.28
N VAL A 132 3.34 29.81 9.53
CA VAL A 132 2.34 30.73 8.98
C VAL A 132 1.95 31.83 10.00
N ASN A 133 2.29 31.62 11.28
CA ASN A 133 2.22 32.64 12.34
C ASN A 133 3.60 33.27 12.52
#